data_AF-A0A101ELG1-F1
#
_entry.id   AF-A0A101ELG1-F1
#
_cell.length_a   1.000
_cell.length_b   1.000
_cell.length_c   1.000
_cell.angle_alpha   90.00
_cell.angle_beta   90.00
_cell.angle_gamma   90.00
#
_symmetry.space_group_name_H-M   'P 1'
#
loop_
_entity.id
_entity.type
_entity.pdbx_description
1 polymer ?
#
loop_
_entity_poly.entity_id
_entity_poly.type
_entity_poly.pdbx_seq_one_letter_code
_entity_poly.pdbx_strand_id
1 'polypeptide(L)'
;MKKTFGMFVAILLLFSLIAAPVAKPVAAADNDKVLKTVIYSSTGALFMGVWNPSANGYSDTYSRRIADLVFDSGFPYSTEGVPAPYHCHVVEYKKDVTVPNDAVIFNSTTDTWQAAYAGETATTYAKIECDRPYFHDGHKVSAADVMYRFAFEWEWINQDGDDDPYYDAGEADWMIDFMNTILGLKFVEQTDDRMIFEVYHNYYFPASEIMTAAYVVPFTGTPWQLWYAMSELVAHNEKYSWSESTETIEQVDQINPHHAQAIKESLKP
;
A
#
# COMPACT_ATOMS: atom_id res chain seq x y z
N MET A 1 -35.72 24.23 -40.30
CA MET A 1 -35.60 23.51 -39.00
C MET A 1 -34.26 22.78 -38.81
N LYS A 2 -33.71 22.04 -39.79
CA LYS A 2 -32.41 21.34 -39.60
C LYS A 2 -31.19 22.26 -39.42
N LYS A 3 -31.14 23.41 -40.11
CA LYS A 3 -30.00 24.36 -40.00
C LYS A 3 -29.92 25.11 -38.68
N THR A 4 -31.06 25.40 -38.05
CA THR A 4 -31.12 26.10 -36.75
C THR A 4 -30.79 25.18 -35.57
N PHE A 5 -31.11 23.87 -35.67
CA PHE A 5 -30.75 22.89 -34.65
C PHE A 5 -29.25 22.57 -34.64
N GLY A 6 -28.62 22.44 -35.82
CA GLY A 6 -27.16 22.23 -35.93
C GLY A 6 -26.34 23.40 -35.37
N MET A 7 -26.83 24.63 -35.52
CA MET A 7 -26.17 25.82 -35.00
C MET A 7 -26.27 25.92 -33.46
N PHE A 8 -27.39 25.47 -32.87
CA PHE A 8 -27.56 25.40 -31.42
C PHE A 8 -26.64 24.36 -30.77
N VAL A 9 -26.48 23.19 -31.40
CA VAL A 9 -25.56 22.14 -30.92
C VAL A 9 -24.09 22.58 -31.03
N ALA A 10 -23.72 23.29 -32.10
CA ALA A 10 -22.37 23.84 -32.25
C ALA A 10 -22.06 24.93 -31.22
N ILE A 11 -23.04 25.78 -30.88
CA ILE A 11 -22.89 26.81 -29.84
C ILE A 11 -22.78 26.16 -28.44
N LEU A 12 -23.54 25.10 -28.16
CA LEU A 12 -23.44 24.35 -26.90
C LEU A 12 -22.08 23.64 -26.76
N LEU A 13 -21.53 23.06 -27.84
CA LEU A 13 -20.19 22.46 -27.85
C LEU A 13 -19.07 23.51 -27.70
N LEU A 14 -19.27 24.71 -28.24
CA LEU A 14 -18.35 25.84 -28.04
C LEU A 14 -18.45 26.39 -26.60
N PHE A 15 -19.64 26.43 -26.00
CA PHE A 15 -19.81 26.81 -24.60
C PHE A 15 -19.25 25.76 -23.63
N SER A 16 -19.28 24.46 -23.93
CA SER A 16 -18.61 23.44 -23.11
C SER A 16 -17.08 23.55 -23.14
N LEU A 17 -16.51 24.14 -24.20
CA LEU A 17 -15.08 24.45 -24.27
C LEU A 17 -14.72 25.76 -23.55
N ILE A 18 -15.69 26.67 -23.36
CA ILE A 18 -15.49 27.96 -22.67
C ILE A 18 -15.83 27.87 -21.17
N ALA A 19 -16.65 26.89 -20.77
CA ALA A 19 -17.04 26.64 -19.38
C ALA A 19 -16.20 25.57 -18.67
N ALA A 20 -15.16 25.03 -19.31
CA ALA A 20 -14.06 24.49 -18.53
C ALA A 20 -13.47 25.69 -17.79
N PRO A 21 -13.41 25.72 -16.44
CA PRO A 21 -12.54 26.67 -15.81
C PRO A 21 -11.18 26.42 -16.45
N VAL A 22 -10.65 27.41 -17.15
CA VAL A 22 -9.23 27.50 -17.45
C VAL A 22 -8.57 27.72 -16.09
N ALA A 23 -8.61 26.69 -15.24
CA ALA A 23 -7.66 26.51 -14.19
C ALA A 23 -6.36 26.44 -14.97
N LYS A 24 -5.63 27.57 -14.99
CA LYS A 24 -4.23 27.55 -15.38
C LYS A 24 -3.65 26.33 -14.65
N PRO A 25 -3.11 25.32 -15.35
CA PRO A 25 -2.43 24.22 -14.67
C PRO A 25 -1.48 24.91 -13.72
N VAL A 26 -1.63 24.61 -12.42
CA VAL A 26 -1.10 25.37 -11.28
C VAL A 26 0.12 26.16 -11.72
N ALA A 27 -0.09 27.45 -12.00
CA ALA A 27 1.05 28.31 -12.22
C ALA A 27 1.91 28.11 -10.97
N ALA A 28 3.17 27.69 -11.18
CA ALA A 28 4.15 27.48 -10.13
C ALA A 28 3.92 28.56 -9.07
N ALA A 29 3.61 28.14 -7.85
CA ALA A 29 3.19 29.07 -6.81
C ALA A 29 4.17 30.24 -6.75
N ASP A 30 3.68 31.44 -6.41
CA ASP A 30 4.50 32.68 -6.36
C ASP A 30 5.71 32.58 -5.39
N ASN A 31 5.85 31.45 -4.69
CA ASN A 31 6.97 31.03 -3.87
C ASN A 31 7.14 29.49 -4.00
N ASP A 32 8.34 29.02 -4.38
CA ASP A 32 8.71 27.61 -4.67
C ASP A 32 8.48 26.61 -3.51
N LYS A 33 7.95 27.07 -2.36
CA LYS A 33 7.74 26.26 -1.15
C LYS A 33 6.29 25.82 -0.94
N VAL A 34 5.35 26.27 -1.78
CA VAL A 34 3.93 25.93 -1.63
C VAL A 34 3.44 25.23 -2.88
N LEU A 35 3.19 23.93 -2.80
CA LEU A 35 2.47 23.21 -3.84
C LEU A 35 0.95 23.36 -3.60
N LYS A 36 0.25 24.03 -4.49
CA LYS A 36 -1.22 24.05 -4.51
C LYS A 36 -1.72 23.02 -5.49
N THR A 37 -2.39 21.97 -5.02
CA THR A 37 -3.03 20.98 -5.89
C THR A 37 -4.53 21.28 -5.99
N VAL A 38 -5.08 21.16 -7.19
CA VAL A 38 -6.53 21.22 -7.43
C VAL A 38 -6.89 19.97 -8.19
N ILE A 39 -7.72 19.12 -7.59
CA ILE A 39 -8.17 17.87 -8.20
C ILE A 39 -9.67 17.98 -8.45
N TYR A 40 -10.09 17.71 -9.69
CA TYR A 40 -11.49 17.80 -10.08
C TYR A 40 -12.25 16.55 -9.60
N SER A 41 -13.20 16.75 -8.69
CA SER A 41 -14.17 15.73 -8.28
C SER A 41 -15.48 15.91 -9.05
N SER A 42 -16.09 14.82 -9.52
CA SER A 42 -17.41 14.85 -10.14
C SER A 42 -18.47 15.27 -9.12
N THR A 43 -19.37 16.17 -9.54
CA THR A 43 -20.43 16.69 -8.68
C THR A 43 -21.30 15.54 -8.15
N GLY A 44 -21.35 15.37 -6.83
CA GLY A 44 -22.08 14.29 -6.16
C GLY A 44 -21.25 13.04 -5.80
N ALA A 45 -19.95 13.02 -6.12
CA ALA A 45 -19.04 11.89 -5.84
C ALA A 45 -17.80 12.34 -5.06
N LEU A 46 -18.00 13.06 -3.96
CA LEU A 46 -16.95 13.35 -3.00
C LEU A 46 -16.75 12.11 -2.11
N PHE A 47 -16.27 11.02 -2.72
CA PHE A 47 -15.80 9.84 -2.00
C PHE A 47 -14.32 10.08 -1.72
N MET A 48 -14.03 10.63 -0.55
CA MET A 48 -12.67 10.59 0.00
C MET A 48 -12.58 9.28 0.76
N GLY A 49 -11.84 8.33 0.21
CA GLY A 49 -11.43 7.11 0.87
C GLY A 49 -10.76 7.42 2.20
N VAL A 50 -10.99 6.54 3.16
CA VAL A 50 -10.46 6.67 4.51
C VAL A 50 -8.93 6.66 4.51
N TRP A 51 -8.32 7.38 5.45
CA TRP A 51 -6.87 7.38 5.62
C TRP A 51 -6.44 6.18 6.45
N ASN A 52 -6.50 5.03 5.80
CA ASN A 52 -6.15 3.73 6.34
C ASN A 52 -5.04 3.14 5.45
N PRO A 53 -3.92 2.62 6.02
CA PRO A 53 -2.86 2.03 5.23
C PRO A 53 -3.15 0.60 4.72
N SER A 54 -4.27 -0.02 5.11
CA SER A 54 -4.68 -1.35 4.63
C SER A 54 -5.13 -1.33 3.16
N ALA A 55 -5.39 -2.51 2.58
CA ALA A 55 -5.76 -2.64 1.16
C ALA A 55 -7.08 -1.93 0.82
N ASN A 56 -7.97 -1.74 1.81
CA ASN A 56 -9.24 -1.05 1.64
C ASN A 56 -9.17 0.48 1.83
N GLY A 57 -8.04 0.99 2.30
CA GLY A 57 -7.82 2.42 2.49
C GLY A 57 -7.32 3.14 1.24
N TYR A 58 -7.35 4.48 1.26
CA TYR A 58 -6.93 5.33 0.13
C TYR A 58 -7.54 4.93 -1.23
N SER A 59 -8.76 4.39 -1.21
CA SER A 59 -9.37 3.68 -2.35
C SER A 59 -9.73 4.55 -3.56
N ASP A 60 -9.69 5.87 -3.40
CA ASP A 60 -9.94 6.84 -4.46
C ASP A 60 -8.66 7.58 -4.89
N THR A 61 -8.69 8.12 -6.13
CA THR A 61 -7.54 8.82 -6.69
C THR A 61 -7.18 10.12 -5.95
N TYR A 62 -8.13 10.76 -5.24
CA TYR A 62 -7.87 12.00 -4.51
C TYR A 62 -7.05 11.70 -3.25
N SER A 63 -7.50 10.74 -2.44
CA SER A 63 -6.81 10.35 -1.20
C SER A 63 -5.47 9.69 -1.51
N ARG A 64 -5.40 8.80 -2.50
CA ARG A 64 -4.13 8.15 -2.89
C ARG A 64 -3.07 9.16 -3.31
N ARG A 65 -3.43 10.19 -4.07
CA ARG A 65 -2.49 11.23 -4.52
C ARG A 65 -1.92 12.08 -3.39
N ILE A 66 -2.68 12.28 -2.32
CA ILE A 66 -2.18 12.98 -1.13
C ILE A 66 -1.35 12.02 -0.28
N ALA A 67 -1.80 10.77 -0.10
CA ALA A 67 -1.08 9.74 0.64
C ALA A 67 0.32 9.48 0.06
N ASP A 68 0.47 9.49 -1.27
CA ASP A 68 1.78 9.38 -1.96
C ASP A 68 2.77 10.52 -1.67
N LEU A 69 2.32 11.62 -1.04
CA LEU A 69 3.20 12.70 -0.55
C LEU A 69 3.58 12.53 0.93
N VAL A 70 2.93 11.60 1.63
CA VAL A 70 3.08 11.37 3.07
C VAL A 70 3.86 10.08 3.34
N PHE A 71 3.66 9.07 2.50
CA PHE A 71 4.29 7.75 2.60
C PHE A 71 5.19 7.49 1.40
N ASP A 72 6.38 6.99 1.67
CA ASP A 72 7.34 6.59 0.63
C ASP A 72 7.11 5.13 0.16
N SER A 73 7.53 4.85 -1.06
CA SER A 73 7.55 3.50 -1.65
C SER A 73 8.97 3.04 -1.93
N GLY A 74 9.25 1.74 -1.79
CA GLY A 74 10.55 1.17 -2.16
C GLY A 74 10.88 1.34 -3.65
N PHE A 75 9.88 1.08 -4.51
CA PHE A 75 9.96 1.16 -5.96
C PHE A 75 8.74 1.91 -6.53
N PRO A 76 8.74 3.25 -6.58
CA PRO A 76 7.69 4.00 -7.26
C PRO A 76 7.70 3.70 -8.77
N TYR A 77 6.54 3.84 -9.42
CA TYR A 77 6.45 3.76 -10.87
C TYR A 77 6.95 5.05 -11.53
N SER A 78 7.83 4.88 -12.52
CA SER A 78 8.35 5.97 -13.35
C SER A 78 7.33 6.45 -14.38
N THR A 79 7.68 7.53 -15.10
CA THR A 79 6.91 8.03 -16.25
C THR A 79 6.82 7.02 -17.40
N GLU A 80 7.72 6.04 -17.43
CA GLU A 80 7.77 4.95 -18.40
C GLU A 80 6.83 3.79 -18.01
N GLY A 81 6.14 3.87 -16.86
CA GLY A 81 5.20 2.85 -16.40
C GLY A 81 5.88 1.59 -15.86
N VAL A 82 7.15 1.68 -15.48
CA VAL A 82 7.91 0.59 -14.85
C VAL A 82 8.45 1.02 -13.47
N PRO A 83 8.62 0.08 -12.52
CA PRO A 83 9.22 0.37 -11.22
C PRO A 83 10.62 0.98 -11.41
N ALA A 84 10.88 2.08 -10.70
CA ALA A 84 12.17 2.75 -10.68
C ALA A 84 12.80 2.63 -9.28
N PRO A 85 14.12 2.45 -9.20
CA PRO A 85 14.83 2.52 -7.93
C PRO A 85 14.62 3.87 -7.25
N TYR A 86 14.25 3.85 -5.97
CA TYR A 86 14.13 5.03 -5.12
C TYR A 86 14.78 4.76 -3.76
N HIS A 87 14.04 4.14 -2.84
CA HIS A 87 14.59 3.61 -1.59
C HIS A 87 15.18 2.22 -1.76
N CYS A 88 14.60 1.41 -2.66
CA CYS A 88 15.04 0.05 -2.93
C CYS A 88 15.64 -0.09 -4.34
N HIS A 89 16.52 -1.06 -4.50
CA HIS A 89 17.02 -1.51 -5.79
C HIS A 89 17.28 -3.02 -5.79
N VAL A 90 17.20 -3.63 -6.97
CA VAL A 90 17.46 -5.06 -7.16
C VAL A 90 18.97 -5.26 -7.29
N VAL A 91 19.54 -6.06 -6.38
CA VAL A 91 20.96 -6.44 -6.37
C VAL A 91 21.19 -7.68 -7.24
N GLU A 92 20.27 -8.64 -7.17
CA GLU A 92 20.36 -9.89 -7.92
C GLU A 92 18.96 -10.39 -8.29
N TYR A 93 18.84 -10.95 -9.49
CA TYR A 93 17.63 -11.59 -9.98
C TYR A 93 17.96 -12.98 -10.53
N LYS A 94 17.16 -13.98 -10.18
CA LYS A 94 17.29 -15.37 -10.65
C LYS A 94 15.91 -15.97 -10.90
N LYS A 95 15.89 -17.05 -11.68
CA LYS A 95 14.70 -17.89 -11.91
C LYS A 95 14.96 -19.30 -11.41
N ASP A 96 13.89 -20.02 -11.11
CA ASP A 96 13.91 -21.44 -10.74
C ASP A 96 14.91 -21.73 -9.60
N VAL A 97 14.76 -21.01 -8.48
CA VAL A 97 15.66 -21.09 -7.32
C VAL A 97 15.01 -21.90 -6.21
N THR A 98 15.77 -22.81 -5.60
CA THR A 98 15.32 -23.53 -4.40
C THR A 98 15.15 -22.57 -3.22
N VAL A 99 13.99 -22.60 -2.58
CA VAL A 99 13.70 -21.83 -1.37
C VAL A 99 14.53 -22.40 -0.21
N PRO A 100 15.37 -21.59 0.46
CA PRO A 100 16.22 -22.08 1.55
C PRO A 100 15.44 -22.24 2.85
N ASN A 101 16.00 -22.99 3.80
CA ASN A 101 15.37 -23.29 5.10
C ASN A 101 15.25 -22.07 6.03
N ASP A 102 15.84 -20.93 5.67
CA ASP A 102 15.80 -19.68 6.41
C ASP A 102 15.00 -18.57 5.69
N ALA A 103 14.31 -18.91 4.59
CA ALA A 103 13.27 -18.06 4.00
C ALA A 103 11.92 -18.41 4.63
N VAL A 104 11.25 -17.42 5.21
CA VAL A 104 10.07 -17.62 6.05
C VAL A 104 8.83 -16.91 5.51
N ILE A 105 7.66 -17.48 5.82
CA ILE A 105 6.36 -16.83 5.73
C ILE A 105 5.72 -16.82 7.13
N PHE A 106 4.78 -15.92 7.38
CA PHE A 106 4.04 -15.88 8.63
C PHE A 106 2.87 -16.86 8.58
N ASN A 107 2.69 -17.62 9.65
CA ASN A 107 1.56 -18.52 9.86
C ASN A 107 0.66 -17.93 10.95
N SER A 108 -0.44 -17.31 10.51
CA SER A 108 -1.42 -16.63 11.38
C SER A 108 -2.02 -17.58 12.42
N THR A 109 -2.35 -18.83 12.03
CA THR A 109 -2.92 -19.82 12.96
C THR A 109 -2.02 -20.12 14.17
N THR A 110 -0.70 -19.95 14.03
CA THR A 110 0.28 -20.26 15.08
C THR A 110 1.06 -19.06 15.59
N ASP A 111 0.80 -17.87 15.04
CA ASP A 111 1.55 -16.64 15.29
C ASP A 111 3.07 -16.78 15.09
N THR A 112 3.52 -17.60 14.13
CA THR A 112 4.95 -17.90 13.97
C THR A 112 5.46 -17.75 12.54
N TRP A 113 6.72 -17.35 12.43
CA TRP A 113 7.46 -17.38 11.18
C TRP A 113 7.99 -18.79 10.92
N GLN A 114 7.66 -19.35 9.76
CA GLN A 114 8.02 -20.71 9.39
C GLN A 114 8.54 -20.79 7.95
N ALA A 115 9.48 -21.69 7.72
CA ALA A 115 10.00 -22.00 6.39
C ALA A 115 9.09 -23.01 5.68
N ALA A 116 7.82 -22.64 5.44
CA ALA A 116 6.79 -23.56 4.96
C ALA A 116 7.09 -24.18 3.58
N TYR A 117 7.80 -23.43 2.73
CA TYR A 117 8.13 -23.82 1.36
C TYR A 117 9.60 -24.23 1.17
N ALA A 118 10.31 -24.50 2.27
CA ALA A 118 11.72 -24.89 2.21
C ALA A 118 11.92 -26.12 1.31
N GLY A 119 12.87 -26.03 0.37
CA GLY A 119 13.16 -27.08 -0.60
C GLY A 119 12.28 -27.07 -1.86
N GLU A 120 11.23 -26.26 -1.90
CA GLU A 120 10.46 -26.03 -3.13
C GLU A 120 11.22 -25.14 -4.11
N THR A 121 10.78 -25.11 -5.37
CA THR A 121 11.33 -24.25 -6.41
C THR A 121 10.48 -23.00 -6.54
N ALA A 122 11.04 -21.84 -6.22
CA ALA A 122 10.46 -20.55 -6.55
C ALA A 122 10.69 -20.23 -8.04
N THR A 123 9.63 -19.83 -8.74
CA THR A 123 9.73 -19.40 -10.14
C THR A 123 10.74 -18.25 -10.29
N THR A 124 10.78 -17.35 -9.30
CA THR A 124 11.64 -16.18 -9.31
C THR A 124 12.20 -15.87 -7.93
N TYR A 125 13.36 -15.23 -7.95
CA TYR A 125 14.09 -14.76 -6.78
C TYR A 125 14.60 -13.35 -7.04
N ALA A 126 14.48 -12.49 -6.03
CA ALA A 126 15.08 -11.17 -6.04
C ALA A 126 15.82 -10.90 -4.72
N LYS A 127 17.09 -10.51 -4.81
CA LYS A 127 17.81 -9.88 -3.71
C LYS A 127 17.62 -8.38 -3.82
N ILE A 128 17.00 -7.78 -2.82
CA ILE A 128 16.62 -6.37 -2.81
C ILE A 128 17.33 -5.70 -1.64
N GLU A 129 18.00 -4.61 -1.95
CA GLU A 129 18.62 -3.72 -0.96
C GLU A 129 17.82 -2.42 -0.91
N CYS A 130 17.43 -2.03 0.29
CA CYS A 130 16.72 -0.79 0.57
C CYS A 130 17.51 0.07 1.54
N ASP A 131 17.44 1.39 1.39
CA ASP A 131 17.89 2.32 2.42
C ASP A 131 16.92 2.33 3.62
N ARG A 132 17.24 3.14 4.64
CA ARG A 132 16.48 3.21 5.90
C ARG A 132 16.09 4.65 6.24
N PRO A 133 15.08 5.22 5.56
CA PRO A 133 14.62 6.57 5.84
C PRO A 133 13.96 6.65 7.22
N TYR A 134 13.63 7.88 7.63
CA TYR A 134 12.99 8.14 8.92
C TYR A 134 11.47 8.24 8.74
N PHE A 135 10.72 7.58 9.63
CA PHE A 135 9.32 7.90 9.84
C PHE A 135 9.16 9.29 10.47
N HIS A 136 7.94 9.82 10.42
CA HIS A 136 7.61 11.15 10.94
C HIS A 136 7.85 11.30 12.45
N ASP A 137 7.92 10.19 13.20
CA ASP A 137 8.22 10.17 14.64
C ASP A 137 9.73 10.09 14.96
N GLY A 138 10.60 10.03 13.94
CA GLY A 138 12.05 10.02 14.07
C GLY A 138 12.68 8.62 14.20
N HIS A 139 11.92 7.53 14.12
CA HIS A 139 12.49 6.19 14.01
C HIS A 139 12.91 5.88 12.57
N LYS A 140 14.03 5.18 12.38
CA LYS A 140 14.40 4.65 11.07
C LYS A 140 13.57 3.42 10.73
N VAL A 141 13.13 3.31 9.47
CA VAL A 141 12.59 2.08 8.91
C VAL A 141 13.53 0.92 9.22
N SER A 142 12.99 -0.21 9.65
CA SER A 142 13.73 -1.41 10.01
C SER A 142 13.18 -2.65 9.35
N ALA A 143 13.96 -3.73 9.37
CA ALA A 143 13.52 -5.06 8.97
C ALA A 143 12.30 -5.52 9.79
N ALA A 144 12.18 -5.09 11.05
CA ALA A 144 11.00 -5.41 11.86
C ALA A 144 9.74 -4.74 11.31
N ASP A 145 9.83 -3.50 10.81
CA ASP A 145 8.69 -2.82 10.16
C ASP A 145 8.22 -3.57 8.91
N VAL A 146 9.18 -4.00 8.07
CA VAL A 146 8.89 -4.77 6.86
C VAL A 146 8.26 -6.11 7.19
N MET A 147 8.87 -6.87 8.11
CA MET A 147 8.37 -8.18 8.51
C MET A 147 6.99 -8.07 9.16
N TYR A 148 6.77 -7.07 10.03
CA TYR A 148 5.46 -6.86 10.64
C TYR A 148 4.40 -6.51 9.60
N ARG A 149 4.72 -5.65 8.62
CA ARG A 149 3.80 -5.36 7.51
C ARG A 149 3.38 -6.64 6.78
N PHE A 150 4.30 -7.57 6.51
CA PHE A 150 3.90 -8.85 5.90
C PHE A 150 3.12 -9.76 6.85
N ALA A 151 3.47 -9.80 8.15
CA ALA A 151 2.72 -10.55 9.14
C ALA A 151 1.27 -10.05 9.25
N PHE A 152 1.07 -8.72 9.28
CA PHE A 152 -0.26 -8.09 9.20
C PHE A 152 -1.03 -8.60 7.97
N GLU A 153 -0.41 -8.59 6.80
CA GLU A 153 -1.08 -9.02 5.56
C GLU A 153 -1.45 -10.51 5.59
N TRP A 154 -0.63 -11.38 6.19
CA TRP A 154 -0.99 -12.80 6.35
C TRP A 154 -2.04 -13.03 7.43
N GLU A 155 -2.01 -12.25 8.51
CA GLU A 155 -3.00 -12.32 9.59
C GLU A 155 -4.38 -11.97 9.04
N TRP A 156 -4.52 -10.78 8.44
CA TRP A 156 -5.81 -10.21 8.09
C TRP A 156 -6.52 -10.82 6.88
N ILE A 157 -5.86 -11.76 6.18
CA ILE A 157 -6.43 -12.47 5.02
C ILE A 157 -6.81 -13.92 5.31
N ASN A 158 -6.37 -14.49 6.44
CA ASN A 158 -6.63 -15.88 6.80
C ASN A 158 -7.63 -15.93 7.95
N GLN A 159 -8.64 -16.77 7.84
CA GLN A 159 -9.63 -16.94 8.89
C GLN A 159 -9.24 -18.13 9.79
N ASP A 160 -8.72 -17.84 10.98
CA ASP A 160 -8.20 -18.81 11.96
C ASP A 160 -9.26 -19.28 12.98
N GLY A 161 -10.50 -19.45 12.50
CA GLY A 161 -11.63 -19.94 13.28
C GLY A 161 -12.93 -19.16 13.01
N ASP A 162 -14.02 -19.62 13.61
CA ASP A 162 -15.34 -19.01 13.38
C ASP A 162 -15.46 -17.60 13.99
N ASP A 163 -14.72 -17.32 15.07
CA ASP A 163 -14.76 -16.05 15.82
C ASP A 163 -13.41 -15.31 15.76
N ASP A 164 -12.72 -15.37 14.63
CA ASP A 164 -11.41 -14.74 14.45
C ASP A 164 -11.51 -13.20 14.35
N PRO A 165 -11.04 -12.44 15.37
CA PRO A 165 -11.10 -10.98 15.35
C PRO A 165 -10.05 -10.34 14.44
N TYR A 166 -9.09 -11.13 13.94
CA TYR A 166 -8.02 -10.67 13.07
C TYR A 166 -8.23 -11.04 11.61
N TYR A 167 -9.45 -11.41 11.21
CA TYR A 167 -9.81 -11.62 9.80
C TYR A 167 -10.66 -10.46 9.26
N ASP A 168 -10.33 -9.96 8.06
CA ASP A 168 -11.16 -9.02 7.31
C ASP A 168 -11.36 -9.51 5.87
N ALA A 169 -12.61 -9.76 5.49
CA ALA A 169 -12.94 -10.30 4.17
C ALA A 169 -12.54 -9.36 3.03
N GLY A 170 -12.59 -8.04 3.26
CA GLY A 170 -12.13 -7.05 2.29
C GLY A 170 -10.63 -7.12 2.11
N GLU A 171 -9.85 -7.24 3.19
CA GLU A 171 -8.39 -7.42 3.07
C GLU A 171 -8.06 -8.72 2.34
N ALA A 172 -8.75 -9.83 2.67
CA ALA A 172 -8.60 -11.11 1.99
C ALA A 172 -8.87 -11.00 0.47
N ASP A 173 -9.98 -10.37 0.09
CA ASP A 173 -10.37 -10.18 -1.33
C ASP A 173 -9.30 -9.43 -2.13
N TRP A 174 -8.61 -8.46 -1.52
CA TRP A 174 -7.57 -7.67 -2.20
C TRP A 174 -6.20 -8.34 -2.23
N MET A 175 -5.82 -9.01 -1.13
CA MET A 175 -4.42 -9.37 -0.90
C MET A 175 -4.10 -10.85 -1.01
N ILE A 176 -5.10 -11.75 -0.92
CA ILE A 176 -4.83 -13.20 -0.86
C ILE A 176 -4.07 -13.73 -2.08
N ASP A 177 -4.44 -13.30 -3.28
CA ASP A 177 -3.77 -13.71 -4.52
C ASP A 177 -2.32 -13.22 -4.58
N PHE A 178 -2.07 -12.00 -4.12
CA PHE A 178 -0.72 -11.44 -4.04
C PHE A 178 0.13 -12.19 -3.01
N MET A 179 -0.39 -12.37 -1.79
CA MET A 179 0.33 -12.99 -0.69
C MET A 179 0.65 -14.47 -0.97
N ASN A 180 -0.25 -15.18 -1.65
CA ASN A 180 -0.03 -16.56 -2.10
C ASN A 180 1.08 -16.73 -3.14
N THR A 181 1.56 -15.63 -3.76
CA THR A 181 2.73 -15.72 -4.64
C THR A 181 4.03 -15.84 -3.87
N ILE A 182 4.07 -15.45 -2.59
CA ILE A 182 5.29 -15.36 -1.78
C ILE A 182 5.58 -16.72 -1.15
N LEU A 183 6.74 -17.29 -1.48
CA LEU A 183 7.22 -18.56 -0.91
C LEU A 183 8.20 -18.36 0.25
N GLY A 184 8.74 -17.16 0.40
CA GLY A 184 9.58 -16.85 1.54
C GLY A 184 10.27 -15.51 1.47
N LEU A 185 10.41 -14.92 2.65
CA LEU A 185 11.18 -13.73 2.93
C LEU A 185 12.40 -14.14 3.75
N LYS A 186 13.59 -13.82 3.28
CA LYS A 186 14.82 -14.03 4.02
C LYS A 186 15.47 -12.69 4.31
N PHE A 187 15.51 -12.35 5.59
CA PHE A 187 16.32 -11.23 6.07
C PHE A 187 17.80 -11.58 5.97
N VAL A 188 18.58 -10.77 5.25
CA VAL A 188 20.02 -11.02 5.04
C VAL A 188 20.86 -10.19 6.00
N GLU A 189 20.65 -8.87 6.00
CA GLU A 189 21.37 -7.95 6.87
C GLU A 189 20.62 -6.63 7.06
N GLN A 190 20.94 -5.96 8.16
CA GLN A 190 20.57 -4.57 8.41
C GLN A 190 21.78 -3.85 8.99
N THR A 191 22.14 -2.72 8.40
CA THR A 191 23.10 -1.76 8.94
C THR A 191 22.37 -0.45 9.26
N ASP A 192 23.07 0.58 9.70
CA ASP A 192 22.43 1.88 9.98
C ASP A 192 21.78 2.51 8.75
N ASP A 193 22.30 2.27 7.56
CA ASP A 193 21.88 2.97 6.34
C ASP A 193 21.07 2.10 5.38
N ARG A 194 21.15 0.76 5.51
CA ARG A 194 20.48 -0.17 4.59
C ARG A 194 19.96 -1.43 5.25
N MET A 195 19.04 -2.10 4.57
CA MET A 195 18.57 -3.45 4.86
C MET A 195 18.47 -4.25 3.57
N ILE A 196 18.73 -5.56 3.66
CA ILE A 196 18.72 -6.46 2.51
C ILE A 196 17.81 -7.64 2.81
N PHE A 197 16.92 -7.90 1.85
CA PHE A 197 16.05 -9.06 1.84
C PHE A 197 16.26 -9.87 0.57
N GLU A 198 16.13 -11.18 0.72
CA GLU A 198 16.00 -12.13 -0.37
C GLU A 198 14.55 -12.60 -0.41
N VAL A 199 13.91 -12.41 -1.55
CA VAL A 199 12.48 -12.70 -1.74
C VAL A 199 12.33 -13.78 -2.78
N TYR A 200 11.54 -14.80 -2.43
CA TYR A 200 11.25 -15.97 -3.25
C TYR A 200 9.76 -15.96 -3.57
N HIS A 201 9.39 -15.88 -4.86
CA HIS A 201 7.98 -15.82 -5.25
C HIS A 201 7.70 -16.45 -6.63
N ASN A 202 6.44 -16.78 -6.86
CA ASN A 202 5.94 -17.41 -8.08
C ASN A 202 5.38 -16.45 -9.14
N TYR A 203 5.37 -15.15 -8.87
CA TYR A 203 5.04 -14.16 -9.90
C TYR A 203 6.13 -14.07 -10.97
N TYR A 204 5.74 -14.04 -12.25
CA TYR A 204 6.64 -13.86 -13.38
C TYR A 204 6.01 -13.00 -14.46
N PHE A 205 6.67 -11.89 -14.82
CA PHE A 205 6.27 -11.02 -15.92
C PHE A 205 7.30 -11.12 -17.06
N PRO A 206 7.03 -11.90 -18.13
CA PRO A 206 8.03 -12.22 -19.16
C PRO A 206 8.66 -11.02 -19.85
N ALA A 207 7.94 -9.90 -19.94
CA ALA A 207 8.38 -8.71 -20.67
C ALA A 207 9.32 -7.80 -19.84
N SER A 208 9.47 -8.01 -18.53
CA SER A 208 10.34 -7.17 -17.71
C SER A 208 10.80 -7.86 -16.42
N GLU A 209 12.11 -7.97 -16.27
CA GLU A 209 12.74 -8.49 -15.05
C GLU A 209 12.49 -7.58 -13.86
N ILE A 210 12.53 -6.25 -14.04
CA ILE A 210 12.28 -5.32 -12.93
C ILE A 210 10.82 -5.37 -12.45
N MET A 211 9.85 -5.52 -13.36
CA MET A 211 8.44 -5.75 -12.99
C MET A 211 8.27 -7.04 -12.19
N THR A 212 9.08 -8.05 -12.51
CA THR A 212 9.07 -9.32 -11.80
C THR A 212 9.73 -9.19 -10.43
N ALA A 213 10.97 -8.70 -10.39
CA ALA A 213 11.78 -8.62 -9.18
C ALA A 213 11.24 -7.62 -8.15
N ALA A 214 10.62 -6.53 -8.59
CA ALA A 214 9.99 -5.53 -7.72
C ALA A 214 8.51 -5.81 -7.47
N TYR A 215 8.00 -7.00 -7.80
CA TYR A 215 6.60 -7.36 -7.52
C TYR A 215 6.34 -7.45 -6.01
N VAL A 216 7.24 -8.11 -5.28
CA VAL A 216 7.20 -8.18 -3.82
C VAL A 216 8.28 -7.27 -3.26
N VAL A 217 7.86 -6.11 -2.74
CA VAL A 217 8.78 -5.08 -2.25
C VAL A 217 8.95 -5.19 -0.73
N PRO A 218 10.17 -5.49 -0.22
CA PRO A 218 10.45 -5.56 1.21
C PRO A 218 10.72 -4.15 1.79
N PHE A 219 9.70 -3.30 1.74
CA PHE A 219 9.70 -1.93 2.25
C PHE A 219 8.31 -1.57 2.79
N THR A 220 8.23 -0.61 3.72
CA THR A 220 6.95 -0.11 4.25
C THR A 220 7.02 1.38 4.53
N GLY A 221 5.92 2.09 4.22
CA GLY A 221 5.71 3.49 4.58
C GLY A 221 5.05 3.68 5.95
N THR A 222 4.58 2.60 6.58
CA THR A 222 3.87 2.62 7.85
C THR A 222 4.67 1.87 8.91
N PRO A 223 4.97 2.48 10.07
CA PRO A 223 5.73 1.84 11.15
C PRO A 223 4.93 0.71 11.80
N TRP A 224 5.61 -0.35 12.26
CA TRP A 224 4.93 -1.53 12.83
C TRP A 224 4.08 -1.19 14.05
N GLN A 225 4.47 -0.20 14.86
CA GLN A 225 3.71 0.23 16.03
C GLN A 225 2.33 0.77 15.63
N LEU A 226 2.27 1.49 14.50
CA LEU A 226 1.01 2.03 14.00
C LEU A 226 0.12 0.93 13.45
N TRP A 227 0.70 -0.02 12.70
CA TRP A 227 -0.03 -1.22 12.29
C TRP A 227 -0.58 -2.00 13.50
N TYR A 228 0.26 -2.27 14.49
CA TYR A 228 -0.14 -2.95 15.73
C TYR A 228 -1.32 -2.26 16.42
N ALA A 229 -1.20 -0.96 16.70
CA ALA A 229 -2.26 -0.25 17.40
C ALA A 229 -3.58 -0.18 16.62
N MET A 230 -3.51 -0.08 15.29
CA MET A 230 -4.70 -0.11 14.45
C MET A 230 -5.32 -1.52 14.41
N SER A 231 -4.51 -2.58 14.31
CA SER A 231 -4.95 -3.97 14.39
C SER A 231 -5.66 -4.27 15.71
N GLU A 232 -5.06 -3.92 16.84
CA GLU A 232 -5.67 -4.11 18.15
C GLU A 232 -6.97 -3.30 18.31
N LEU A 233 -7.01 -2.09 17.73
CA LEU A 233 -8.22 -1.29 17.73
C LEU A 233 -9.35 -1.97 16.95
N VAL A 234 -9.08 -2.47 15.75
CA VAL A 234 -10.09 -3.13 14.90
C VAL A 234 -10.52 -4.47 15.51
N ALA A 235 -9.57 -5.30 15.95
CA ALA A 235 -9.84 -6.62 16.48
C ALA A 235 -10.69 -6.60 17.76
N HIS A 236 -10.49 -5.61 18.64
CA HIS A 236 -11.10 -5.58 19.97
C HIS A 236 -12.18 -4.50 20.14
N ASN A 237 -12.56 -3.81 19.07
CA ASN A 237 -13.61 -2.80 19.11
C ASN A 237 -14.48 -2.87 17.86
N GLU A 238 -15.66 -3.47 17.99
CA GLU A 238 -16.68 -3.67 16.96
C GLU A 238 -17.13 -2.38 16.25
N LYS A 239 -16.80 -1.20 16.79
CA LYS A 239 -17.04 0.08 16.12
C LYS A 239 -16.11 0.31 14.93
N TYR A 240 -14.94 -0.33 14.88
CA TYR A 240 -13.93 -0.09 13.86
C TYR A 240 -13.75 -1.30 12.94
N SER A 241 -13.52 -1.06 11.66
CA SER A 241 -13.20 -2.08 10.66
C SER A 241 -12.11 -1.56 9.70
N TRP A 242 -11.41 -2.47 9.01
CA TRP A 242 -10.53 -2.10 7.91
C TRP A 242 -11.33 -1.78 6.64
N SER A 243 -12.37 -2.56 6.34
CA SER A 243 -13.11 -2.50 5.07
C SER A 243 -14.60 -2.18 5.19
N GLU A 244 -15.23 -2.39 6.35
CA GLU A 244 -16.68 -2.19 6.51
C GLU A 244 -17.06 -0.77 6.95
N SER A 245 -18.08 -0.21 6.32
CA SER A 245 -18.71 1.04 6.75
C SER A 245 -20.23 0.87 6.77
N THR A 246 -20.83 1.00 7.96
CA THR A 246 -22.28 0.90 8.20
C THR A 246 -22.75 2.06 9.08
N GLU A 247 -24.01 2.04 9.53
CA GLU A 247 -24.50 3.08 10.46
C GLU A 247 -23.82 3.03 11.84
N THR A 248 -23.23 1.89 12.22
CA THR A 248 -22.63 1.66 13.54
C THR A 248 -21.15 1.26 13.49
N ILE A 249 -20.65 0.87 12.31
CA ILE A 249 -19.27 0.47 12.07
C ILE A 249 -18.60 1.53 11.19
N GLU A 250 -17.46 2.02 11.64
CA GLU A 250 -16.65 3.01 10.96
C GLU A 250 -15.37 2.36 10.43
N GLN A 251 -15.06 2.54 9.15
CA GLN A 251 -13.71 2.26 8.66
C GLN A 251 -12.70 3.11 9.43
N VAL A 252 -11.62 2.49 9.90
CA VAL A 252 -10.57 3.20 10.64
C VAL A 252 -9.97 4.31 9.76
N ASP A 253 -9.74 5.50 10.33
CA ASP A 253 -9.36 6.69 9.57
C ASP A 253 -8.38 7.56 10.36
N GLN A 254 -7.11 7.58 9.95
CA GLN A 254 -6.04 8.28 10.67
C GLN A 254 -6.21 9.81 10.70
N ILE A 255 -6.99 10.40 9.80
CA ILE A 255 -7.21 11.85 9.80
C ILE A 255 -8.47 12.27 10.57
N ASN A 256 -9.32 11.31 10.97
CA ASN A 256 -10.42 11.58 11.88
C ASN A 256 -9.87 11.76 13.31
N PRO A 257 -10.06 12.91 13.97
CA PRO A 257 -9.47 13.18 15.28
C PRO A 257 -9.89 12.19 16.38
N HIS A 258 -11.11 11.65 16.30
CA HIS A 258 -11.58 10.66 17.27
C HIS A 258 -10.93 9.30 17.05
N HIS A 259 -10.77 8.89 15.79
CA HIS A 259 -10.12 7.62 15.44
C HIS A 259 -8.62 7.70 15.75
N ALA A 260 -7.96 8.81 15.39
CA ALA A 260 -6.56 9.05 15.73
C ALA A 260 -6.30 8.99 17.25
N GLN A 261 -7.22 9.52 18.06
CA GLN A 261 -7.14 9.40 19.52
C GLN A 261 -7.34 7.95 19.99
N ALA A 262 -8.27 7.20 19.40
CA ALA A 262 -8.47 5.78 19.71
C ALA A 262 -7.25 4.93 19.36
N ILE A 263 -6.67 5.12 18.16
CA ILE A 263 -5.41 4.46 17.74
C ILE A 263 -4.30 4.79 18.73
N LYS A 264 -4.19 6.05 19.15
CA LYS A 264 -3.18 6.48 20.14
C LYS A 264 -3.38 5.83 21.51
N GLU A 265 -4.61 5.55 21.90
CA GLU A 265 -4.90 4.84 23.14
C GLU A 265 -4.54 3.35 23.07
N SER A 266 -4.63 2.75 21.88
CA SER A 266 -4.16 1.38 21.57
C SER A 266 -2.64 1.28 21.44
N LEU A 267 -1.91 2.39 21.26
CA LEU A 267 -0.43 2.41 21.24
C LEU A 267 0.22 2.21 22.62
N LYS A 268 -0.55 1.95 23.69
CA LYS A 268 0.01 1.81 25.04
C LYS A 268 0.70 0.44 25.20
N PRO A 269 1.95 0.40 25.70
CA PRO A 269 2.65 -0.84 26.00
C PRO A 269 2.01 -1.62 27.16
#